data_AF-A0A0Q7W8H5-F1
#
_entry.id   AF-A0A0Q7W8H5-F1
#
_cell.length_a   1.000
_cell.length_b   1.000
_cell.length_c   1.000
_cell.angle_alpha   90.00
_cell.angle_beta   90.00
_cell.angle_gamma   90.00
#
_symmetry.space_group_name_H-M   'P 1'
#
loop_
_entity.id
_entity.type
_entity.pdbx_description
1 polymer ?
#
loop_
_entity_poly.entity_id
_entity_poly.type
_entity_poly.pdbx_seq_one_letter_code
_entity_poly.pdbx_strand_id
1 'polypeptide(L)'
;MTAEAPIETPSAGRPVRYTTVAVVLHWLIAAAIVFQIILGWRMGDEPKGPATYAIFQLHKSIGITILLLSLARLAWRLFHQPPPHPATQARWETIASKIVHAGFYVIMIGLPLTGWIIVSASRLTIPTVLYGAIPWPHLPFLPELAAGPKHLWHEIGENAHGLLVKLTYGLLALHLGAVAKHQILDRDAVLGHMAPGAKPGWLEPRAWLAAAGLVAVVFAGYAYKPALKAKVPAAPADIADAQAGTPSAGPAAPAEAATAVPTPITPPAETAAPAEPDKALKDPVAWAVAKGSTLNFSATWAGDAIEGQFKRWTADILFSPDAPDRSKLTVSIDMGSAATGDDQRDSSLPSGDFFDTAAHPKATFTASKFRKTGEGKFVADGVLDLRGVKKPVNLPFTLKIDGDTATARGVTTLDRTAFGVGQGEWASTDQIGGKVKVNFAITAKRK
;
A
#
# COMPACT_ATOMS: atom_id res chain seq x y z
N MET A 1 -13.68 -78.54 40.52
CA MET A 1 -12.75 -77.90 39.57
C MET A 1 -13.56 -76.99 38.66
N THR A 2 -13.86 -75.78 39.11
CA THR A 2 -14.53 -74.75 38.32
C THR A 2 -13.45 -73.86 37.75
N ALA A 3 -13.31 -73.87 36.42
CA ALA A 3 -12.33 -73.05 35.70
C ALA A 3 -12.67 -71.57 35.89
N GLU A 4 -11.71 -70.84 36.44
CA GLU A 4 -11.71 -69.39 36.60
C GLU A 4 -11.46 -68.78 35.21
N ALA A 5 -12.40 -67.98 34.72
CA ALA A 5 -12.24 -67.27 33.45
C ALA A 5 -11.13 -66.20 33.58
N PRO A 6 -10.25 -66.04 32.57
CA PRO A 6 -9.22 -65.03 32.63
C PRO A 6 -9.85 -63.63 32.58
N ILE A 7 -9.45 -62.79 33.53
CA ILE A 7 -9.77 -61.36 33.56
C ILE A 7 -9.19 -60.73 32.28
N GLU A 8 -10.07 -60.30 31.37
CA GLU A 8 -9.68 -59.47 30.23
C GLU A 8 -9.02 -58.19 30.75
N THR A 9 -7.72 -58.04 30.47
CA THR A 9 -7.02 -56.77 30.63
C THR A 9 -7.65 -55.73 29.69
N PRO A 10 -7.94 -54.49 30.16
CA PRO A 10 -8.48 -53.46 29.29
C PRO A 10 -7.49 -53.15 28.17
N SER A 11 -7.99 -53.24 26.93
CA SER A 11 -7.35 -52.89 25.67
C SER A 11 -6.48 -51.63 25.71
N ALA A 12 -5.39 -51.64 24.92
CA ALA A 12 -4.47 -50.56 24.63
C ALA A 12 -5.09 -49.14 24.65
N GLY A 13 -4.46 -48.26 25.43
CA GLY A 13 -5.05 -47.05 26.00
C GLY A 13 -5.34 -45.92 25.02
N ARG A 14 -6.54 -45.34 25.14
CA ARG A 14 -6.87 -44.05 24.53
C ARG A 14 -5.97 -42.94 25.10
N PRO A 15 -5.47 -42.01 24.27
CA PRO A 15 -4.67 -40.89 24.76
C PRO A 15 -5.49 -40.05 25.74
N VAL A 16 -4.95 -39.87 26.95
CA VAL A 16 -5.57 -39.10 28.05
C VAL A 16 -5.42 -37.59 27.83
N ARG A 17 -4.55 -37.15 26.89
CA ARG A 17 -4.21 -35.74 26.66
C ARG A 17 -3.96 -35.46 25.18
N TYR A 18 -4.15 -34.19 24.79
CA TYR A 18 -3.73 -33.72 23.47
C TYR A 18 -2.21 -33.76 23.35
N THR A 19 -1.73 -34.03 22.14
CA THR A 19 -0.32 -33.89 21.78
C THR A 19 0.13 -32.44 21.88
N THR A 20 1.40 -32.20 22.22
CA THR A 20 1.98 -30.84 22.26
C THR A 20 1.76 -30.06 20.98
N VAL A 21 1.88 -30.71 19.81
CA VAL A 21 1.65 -30.08 18.49
C VAL A 21 0.24 -29.50 18.39
N ALA A 22 -0.79 -30.26 18.77
CA ALA A 22 -2.17 -29.79 18.76
C ALA A 22 -2.40 -28.57 19.66
N VAL A 23 -1.76 -28.56 20.84
CA VAL A 23 -1.83 -27.44 21.80
C VAL A 23 -1.15 -26.20 21.24
N VAL A 24 0.06 -26.34 20.68
CA VAL A 24 0.79 -25.22 20.07
C VAL A 24 0.03 -24.64 18.89
N LEU A 25 -0.47 -25.49 17.97
CA LEU A 25 -1.29 -25.03 16.84
C LEU A 25 -2.55 -24.29 17.29
N HIS A 26 -3.21 -24.77 18.35
CA HIS A 26 -4.36 -24.10 18.92
C HIS A 26 -4.01 -22.68 19.40
N TRP A 27 -2.97 -22.54 20.23
CA TRP A 27 -2.61 -21.24 20.80
C TRP A 27 -2.06 -20.26 19.77
N LEU A 28 -1.27 -20.72 18.80
CA LEU A 28 -0.79 -19.88 17.70
C LEU A 28 -1.97 -19.31 16.89
N ILE A 29 -2.94 -20.17 16.53
CA ILE A 29 -4.13 -19.75 15.81
C ILE A 29 -4.99 -18.82 16.67
N ALA A 30 -5.19 -19.13 17.96
CA ALA A 30 -5.97 -18.29 18.86
C ALA A 30 -5.37 -16.89 18.98
N ALA A 31 -4.05 -16.79 19.17
CA ALA A 31 -3.34 -15.51 19.19
C ALA A 31 -3.47 -14.78 17.85
N ALA A 32 -3.28 -15.48 16.72
CA ALA A 32 -3.41 -14.89 15.39
C ALA A 32 -4.83 -14.36 15.11
N ILE A 33 -5.89 -15.09 15.51
CA ILE A 33 -7.28 -14.64 15.35
C ILE A 33 -7.55 -13.38 16.16
N VAL A 34 -7.11 -13.32 17.42
CA VAL A 34 -7.29 -12.13 18.27
C VAL A 34 -6.56 -10.93 17.67
N PHE A 35 -5.32 -11.12 17.24
CA PHE A 35 -4.56 -10.08 16.55
C PHE A 35 -5.26 -9.63 15.25
N GLN A 36 -5.78 -10.58 14.47
CA GLN A 36 -6.51 -10.32 13.21
C GLN A 36 -7.78 -9.48 13.43
N ILE A 37 -8.52 -9.72 14.53
CA ILE A 37 -9.70 -8.94 14.91
C ILE A 37 -9.30 -7.47 15.17
N ILE A 38 -8.22 -7.24 15.92
CA ILE A 38 -7.73 -5.88 16.18
C ILE A 38 -7.30 -5.19 14.89
N LEU A 39 -6.59 -5.88 13.99
CA LEU A 39 -6.28 -5.33 12.66
C LEU A 39 -7.55 -4.99 11.88
N GLY A 40 -8.57 -5.86 11.95
CA GLY A 40 -9.92 -5.65 11.41
C GLY A 40 -10.52 -4.30 11.78
N TRP A 41 -10.54 -4.00 13.08
CA TRP A 41 -11.08 -2.74 13.60
C TRP A 41 -10.25 -1.53 13.16
N ARG A 42 -8.91 -1.64 13.26
CA ARG A 42 -8.00 -0.55 12.88
C ARG A 42 -8.12 -0.13 11.41
N MET A 43 -8.44 -1.05 10.51
CA MET A 43 -8.69 -0.70 9.09
C MET A 43 -9.94 0.16 8.87
N GLY A 44 -10.90 0.10 9.80
CA GLY A 44 -12.12 0.91 9.78
C GLY A 44 -11.94 2.29 10.39
N ASP A 45 -11.17 2.38 11.47
CA ASP A 45 -11.02 3.60 12.28
C ASP A 45 -9.92 4.56 11.77
N GLU A 46 -8.89 4.04 11.10
CA GLU A 46 -7.75 4.85 10.65
C GLU A 46 -8.10 5.69 9.41
N PRO A 47 -7.58 6.94 9.31
CA PRO A 47 -7.67 7.73 8.09
C PRO A 47 -7.16 6.91 6.91
N LYS A 48 -7.88 6.93 5.77
CA LYS A 48 -7.38 6.29 4.54
C LYS A 48 -5.99 6.85 4.23
N GLY A 49 -5.06 6.06 3.69
CA GLY A 49 -3.68 6.49 3.52
C GLY A 49 -2.66 5.35 3.56
N PRO A 50 -1.35 5.66 3.50
CA PRO A 50 -0.28 4.67 3.49
C PRO A 50 -0.29 3.76 4.72
N ALA A 51 -0.52 4.33 5.90
CA ALA A 51 -0.58 3.58 7.16
C ALA A 51 -1.71 2.54 7.13
N THR A 52 -2.90 2.95 6.72
CA THR A 52 -4.07 2.07 6.58
C THR A 52 -3.82 0.98 5.54
N TYR A 53 -3.21 1.31 4.40
CA TYR A 53 -2.83 0.32 3.40
C TYR A 53 -1.86 -0.74 3.92
N ALA A 54 -0.88 -0.34 4.74
CA ALA A 54 0.04 -1.27 5.40
C ALA A 54 -0.70 -2.20 6.40
N ILE A 55 -1.70 -1.69 7.12
CA ILE A 55 -2.56 -2.51 7.99
C ILE A 55 -3.39 -3.51 7.16
N PHE A 56 -3.96 -3.10 6.02
CA PHE A 56 -4.68 -4.01 5.10
C PHE A 56 -3.80 -5.17 4.63
N GLN A 57 -2.54 -4.90 4.30
CA GLN A 57 -1.62 -5.93 3.80
C GLN A 57 -1.13 -6.85 4.91
N LEU A 58 -0.93 -6.32 6.13
CA LEU A 58 -0.69 -7.14 7.31
C LEU A 58 -1.90 -8.03 7.64
N HIS A 59 -3.12 -7.50 7.56
CA HIS A 59 -4.36 -8.26 7.76
C HIS A 59 -4.46 -9.41 6.76
N LYS A 60 -4.19 -9.18 5.47
CA LYS A 60 -4.14 -10.26 4.46
C LYS A 60 -3.07 -11.31 4.82
N SER A 61 -1.88 -10.87 5.23
CA SER A 61 -0.76 -11.74 5.58
C SER A 61 -1.10 -12.68 6.75
N ILE A 62 -1.62 -12.12 7.84
CA ILE A 62 -2.03 -12.88 9.01
C ILE A 62 -3.23 -13.79 8.68
N GLY A 63 -4.17 -13.34 7.85
CA GLY A 63 -5.28 -14.16 7.36
C GLY A 63 -4.83 -15.43 6.62
N ILE A 64 -3.87 -15.30 5.70
CA ILE A 64 -3.28 -16.46 5.00
C ILE A 64 -2.52 -17.37 5.98
N THR A 65 -1.79 -16.80 6.93
CA THR A 65 -1.11 -17.59 7.98
C THR A 65 -2.11 -18.38 8.83
N ILE A 66 -3.24 -17.78 9.22
CA ILE A 66 -4.33 -18.49 9.90
C ILE A 66 -4.82 -19.64 9.05
N LEU A 67 -5.08 -19.43 7.75
CA LEU A 67 -5.53 -20.48 6.84
C LEU A 67 -4.55 -21.67 6.82
N LEU A 68 -3.25 -21.41 6.60
CA LEU A 68 -2.21 -22.45 6.53
C LEU A 68 -2.08 -23.22 7.85
N LEU A 69 -2.04 -22.52 8.98
CA LEU A 69 -2.01 -23.15 10.31
C LEU A 69 -3.28 -23.96 10.58
N SER A 70 -4.44 -23.50 10.10
CA SER A 70 -5.72 -24.17 10.25
C SER A 70 -5.80 -25.46 9.45
N LEU A 71 -5.26 -25.47 8.23
CA LEU A 71 -5.12 -26.67 7.42
C LEU A 71 -4.17 -27.67 8.07
N ALA A 72 -3.03 -27.21 8.61
CA ALA A 72 -2.11 -28.05 9.37
C ALA A 72 -2.79 -28.63 10.62
N ARG A 73 -3.57 -27.83 11.36
CA ARG A 73 -4.34 -28.27 12.53
C ARG A 73 -5.44 -29.28 12.15
N LEU A 74 -6.13 -29.07 11.03
CA LEU A 74 -7.13 -30.00 10.53
C LEU A 74 -6.48 -31.34 10.15
N ALA A 75 -5.39 -31.31 9.37
CA ALA A 75 -4.62 -32.51 9.04
C ALA A 75 -4.16 -33.23 10.31
N TRP A 76 -3.59 -32.52 11.27
CA TRP A 76 -3.17 -33.11 12.55
C TRP A 76 -4.33 -33.79 13.28
N ARG A 77 -5.50 -33.15 13.34
CA ARG A 77 -6.70 -33.71 13.97
C ARG A 77 -7.24 -34.96 13.23
N LEU A 78 -7.07 -35.05 11.92
CA LEU A 78 -7.48 -36.22 11.15
C LEU A 78 -6.59 -37.43 11.44
N PHE A 79 -5.30 -37.21 11.74
CA PHE A 79 -4.35 -38.28 12.05
C PHE A 79 -4.18 -38.58 13.55
N HIS A 80 -4.71 -37.73 14.43
CA HIS A 80 -4.56 -37.88 15.88
C HIS A 80 -5.92 -37.77 16.58
N GLN A 81 -6.32 -38.82 17.30
CA GLN A 81 -7.60 -38.85 18.00
C GLN A 81 -7.61 -37.85 19.17
N PRO A 82 -8.64 -36.99 19.28
CA PRO A 82 -8.80 -36.12 20.43
C PRO A 82 -9.14 -36.94 21.69
N PRO A 83 -8.71 -36.49 22.88
CA PRO A 83 -9.11 -37.10 24.14
C PRO A 83 -10.65 -37.14 24.29
N PRO A 84 -11.18 -38.15 24.99
CA PRO A 84 -12.61 -38.22 25.27
C PRO A 84 -13.06 -37.08 26.18
N HIS A 85 -14.32 -36.67 26.03
CA HIS A 85 -14.97 -35.73 26.94
C HIS A 85 -15.05 -36.30 28.37
N PRO A 86 -15.06 -35.46 29.43
CA PRO A 86 -15.30 -35.92 30.80
C PRO A 86 -16.58 -36.76 30.90
N ALA A 87 -16.51 -37.91 31.59
CA ALA A 87 -17.64 -38.85 31.68
C ALA A 87 -18.89 -38.25 32.36
N THR A 88 -18.73 -37.20 33.15
CA THR A 88 -19.78 -36.47 33.86
C THR A 88 -20.42 -35.36 33.02
N GLN A 89 -19.91 -35.08 31.81
CA GLN A 89 -20.38 -33.96 30.99
C GLN A 89 -21.77 -34.25 30.40
N ALA A 90 -22.66 -33.26 30.48
CA ALA A 90 -24.01 -33.39 29.92
C ALA A 90 -23.96 -33.57 28.39
N ARG A 91 -24.91 -34.34 27.84
CA ARG A 91 -24.96 -34.64 26.39
C ARG A 91 -25.09 -33.37 25.55
N TRP A 92 -25.89 -32.40 26.00
CA TRP A 92 -26.10 -31.15 25.27
C TRP A 92 -24.81 -30.29 25.25
N GLU A 93 -24.00 -30.29 26.31
CA GLU A 93 -22.71 -29.59 26.33
C GLU A 93 -21.71 -30.22 25.37
N THR A 94 -21.72 -31.55 25.28
CA THR A 94 -20.89 -32.28 24.32
C THR A 94 -21.29 -31.94 22.88
N ILE A 95 -22.60 -31.89 22.58
CA ILE A 95 -23.12 -31.51 21.26
C ILE A 95 -22.77 -30.04 20.96
N ALA A 96 -23.02 -29.13 21.90
CA ALA A 96 -22.70 -27.72 21.76
C ALA A 96 -21.20 -27.50 21.51
N SER A 97 -20.34 -28.16 22.28
CA SER A 97 -18.89 -28.12 22.08
C SER A 97 -18.50 -28.57 20.66
N LYS A 98 -19.08 -29.67 20.16
CA LYS A 98 -18.81 -30.13 18.78
C LYS A 98 -19.26 -29.11 17.73
N ILE A 99 -20.43 -28.50 17.90
CA ILE A 99 -20.95 -27.46 17.00
C ILE A 99 -20.04 -26.24 17.01
N VAL A 100 -19.63 -25.75 18.18
CA VAL A 100 -18.72 -24.60 18.30
C VAL A 100 -17.38 -24.89 17.64
N HIS A 101 -16.80 -26.06 17.88
CA HIS A 101 -15.53 -26.45 17.24
C HIS A 101 -15.67 -26.58 15.72
N ALA A 102 -16.76 -27.18 15.23
CA ALA A 102 -17.03 -27.24 13.79
C ALA A 102 -17.20 -25.85 13.18
N GLY A 103 -17.94 -24.96 13.86
CA GLY A 103 -18.10 -23.56 13.48
C GLY A 103 -16.77 -22.82 13.39
N PHE A 104 -15.85 -23.05 14.34
CA PHE A 104 -14.50 -22.48 14.23
C PHE A 104 -13.72 -23.01 13.03
N TYR A 105 -13.84 -24.28 12.64
CA TYR A 105 -13.21 -24.75 11.40
C TYR A 105 -13.78 -24.03 10.17
N VAL A 106 -15.11 -23.82 10.12
CA VAL A 106 -15.75 -23.04 9.06
C VAL A 106 -15.21 -21.62 9.02
N ILE A 107 -15.03 -20.97 10.17
CA ILE A 107 -14.49 -19.61 10.25
C ILE A 107 -13.01 -19.57 9.87
N MET A 108 -12.20 -20.41 10.51
CA MET A 108 -10.74 -20.43 10.36
C MET A 108 -10.29 -20.70 8.91
N ILE A 109 -11.11 -21.43 8.15
CA ILE A 109 -10.85 -21.72 6.73
C ILE A 109 -11.65 -20.78 5.83
N GLY A 110 -12.95 -20.64 6.07
CA GLY A 110 -13.85 -19.87 5.23
C GLY A 110 -13.58 -18.36 5.25
N LEU A 111 -13.24 -17.77 6.40
CA LEU A 111 -13.05 -16.32 6.52
C LEU A 111 -11.80 -15.83 5.75
N PRO A 112 -10.64 -16.51 5.84
CA PRO A 112 -9.52 -16.19 4.94
C PRO A 112 -9.84 -16.43 3.46
N LEU A 113 -10.57 -17.50 3.12
CA LEU A 113 -10.94 -17.78 1.73
C LEU A 113 -11.86 -16.71 1.15
N THR A 114 -12.87 -16.25 1.89
CA THR A 114 -13.73 -15.16 1.44
C THR A 114 -12.94 -13.85 1.29
N GLY A 115 -12.00 -13.56 2.21
CA GLY A 115 -11.07 -12.45 2.06
C GLY A 115 -10.21 -12.55 0.78
N TRP A 116 -9.74 -13.75 0.46
CA TRP A 116 -8.96 -14.01 -0.76
C TRP A 116 -9.81 -13.86 -2.04
N ILE A 117 -11.09 -14.26 -1.99
CA ILE A 117 -12.07 -14.02 -3.07
C ILE A 117 -12.26 -12.52 -3.29
N ILE A 118 -12.47 -11.72 -2.23
CA ILE A 118 -12.64 -10.25 -2.33
C ILE A 118 -11.46 -9.63 -3.09
N VAL A 119 -10.23 -9.99 -2.72
CA VAL A 119 -9.01 -9.44 -3.33
C VAL A 119 -8.79 -9.95 -4.75
N SER A 120 -9.17 -11.19 -5.05
CA SER A 120 -9.02 -11.80 -6.39
C SER A 120 -10.08 -11.32 -7.38
N ALA A 121 -11.29 -11.03 -6.89
CA ALA A 121 -12.38 -10.45 -7.66
C ALA A 121 -12.37 -8.91 -7.63
N SER A 122 -11.42 -8.27 -6.93
CA SER A 122 -11.29 -6.82 -6.92
C SER A 122 -10.99 -6.30 -8.32
N ARG A 123 -11.67 -5.23 -8.71
CA ARG A 123 -11.41 -4.53 -9.98
C ARG A 123 -9.96 -4.06 -10.09
N LEU A 124 -9.33 -3.81 -8.93
CA LEU A 124 -8.01 -3.19 -8.84
C LEU A 124 -6.84 -4.17 -8.97
N THR A 125 -7.08 -5.47 -8.78
CA THR A 125 -6.03 -6.52 -8.86
C THR A 125 -4.75 -6.16 -8.09
N ILE A 126 -4.89 -5.51 -6.93
CA ILE A 126 -3.73 -5.12 -6.13
C ILE A 126 -3.05 -6.40 -5.64
N PRO A 127 -1.75 -6.59 -5.90
CA PRO A 127 -1.04 -7.78 -5.48
C PRO A 127 -1.07 -7.91 -3.96
N THR A 128 -1.34 -9.13 -3.50
CA THR A 128 -1.14 -9.48 -2.09
C THR A 128 0.32 -9.80 -1.91
N VAL A 129 1.01 -9.07 -1.03
CA VAL A 129 2.43 -9.34 -0.71
C VAL A 129 2.52 -9.68 0.76
N LEU A 130 2.71 -10.97 1.07
CA LEU A 130 2.76 -11.43 2.45
C LEU A 130 3.99 -10.83 3.14
N TYR A 131 3.73 -10.14 4.24
CA TYR A 131 4.74 -9.49 5.07
C TYR A 131 5.67 -8.54 4.29
N GLY A 132 5.19 -8.00 3.16
CA GLY A 132 5.97 -7.13 2.27
C GLY A 132 7.09 -7.82 1.49
N ALA A 133 7.17 -9.16 1.52
CA ALA A 133 8.27 -9.91 0.91
C ALA A 133 7.83 -10.99 -0.10
N ILE A 134 6.72 -11.69 0.16
CA ILE A 134 6.33 -12.88 -0.61
C ILE A 134 5.08 -12.56 -1.43
N PRO A 135 5.16 -12.46 -2.77
CA PRO A 135 3.98 -12.31 -3.61
C PRO A 135 3.06 -13.52 -3.46
N TRP A 136 1.79 -13.27 -3.16
CA TRP A 136 0.77 -14.30 -3.05
C TRP A 136 -0.18 -14.22 -4.25
N PRO A 137 -0.43 -15.35 -4.95
CA PRO A 137 -1.25 -15.33 -6.15
C PRO A 137 -2.71 -14.99 -5.83
N HIS A 138 -3.39 -14.39 -6.80
CA HIS A 138 -4.85 -14.37 -6.80
C HIS A 138 -5.39 -15.78 -7.04
N LEU A 139 -6.64 -16.02 -6.64
CA LEU A 139 -7.35 -17.23 -7.03
C LEU A 139 -7.46 -17.27 -8.56
N PRO A 140 -7.19 -18.41 -9.21
CA PRO A 140 -7.23 -18.52 -10.66
C PRO A 140 -8.64 -18.20 -11.19
N PHE A 141 -8.72 -17.71 -12.42
CA PHE A 141 -9.93 -17.38 -13.17
C PHE A 141 -10.69 -16.13 -12.69
N LEU A 142 -10.65 -15.77 -11.40
CA LEU A 142 -11.36 -14.60 -10.87
C LEU A 142 -10.84 -13.25 -11.42
N PRO A 143 -9.52 -13.02 -11.52
CA PRO A 143 -8.99 -11.76 -12.05
C PRO A 143 -9.38 -11.51 -13.51
N GLU A 144 -9.47 -12.57 -14.31
CA GLU A 144 -9.74 -12.56 -15.76
C GLU A 144 -11.24 -12.44 -16.11
N LEU A 145 -12.12 -12.52 -15.11
CA LEU A 145 -13.56 -12.37 -15.35
C LEU A 145 -13.91 -10.98 -15.89
N ALA A 146 -14.90 -10.96 -16.77
CA ALA A 146 -15.54 -9.72 -17.21
C ALA A 146 -16.11 -8.92 -16.02
N ALA A 147 -16.26 -7.61 -16.18
CA ALA A 147 -16.61 -6.69 -15.10
C ALA A 147 -17.88 -7.07 -14.32
N GLY A 148 -18.91 -7.59 -15.02
CA GLY A 148 -20.17 -8.03 -14.40
C GLY A 148 -19.98 -9.22 -13.43
N PRO A 149 -19.55 -10.40 -13.92
CA PRO A 149 -19.24 -11.55 -13.07
C PRO A 149 -18.21 -11.24 -11.97
N LYS A 150 -17.19 -10.43 -12.28
CA LYS A 150 -16.17 -10.01 -11.31
C LYS A 150 -16.77 -9.23 -10.14
N HIS A 151 -17.69 -8.29 -10.41
CA HIS A 151 -18.43 -7.57 -9.37
C HIS A 151 -19.27 -8.51 -8.50
N LEU A 152 -19.98 -9.46 -9.11
CA LEU A 152 -20.79 -10.43 -8.37
C LEU A 152 -19.94 -11.25 -7.37
N TRP A 153 -18.78 -11.76 -7.82
CA TRP A 153 -17.89 -12.52 -6.94
C TRP A 153 -17.29 -11.68 -5.81
N HIS A 154 -16.98 -10.42 -6.09
CA HIS A 154 -16.52 -9.48 -5.08
C HIS A 154 -17.60 -9.27 -4.01
N GLU A 155 -18.84 -8.99 -4.40
CA GLU A 155 -19.97 -8.78 -3.50
C GLU A 155 -20.30 -10.03 -2.67
N ILE A 156 -20.27 -11.22 -3.28
CA ILE A 156 -20.41 -12.50 -2.56
C ILE A 156 -19.31 -12.64 -1.51
N GLY A 157 -18.06 -12.34 -1.89
CA GLY A 157 -16.92 -12.36 -0.99
C GLY A 157 -17.11 -11.43 0.21
N GLU A 158 -17.49 -10.17 -0.04
CA GLU A 158 -17.70 -9.15 1.00
C GLU A 158 -18.82 -9.53 1.98
N ASN A 159 -19.97 -9.96 1.45
CA ASN A 159 -21.11 -10.36 2.26
C ASN A 159 -20.78 -11.58 3.13
N ALA A 160 -20.16 -12.60 2.52
CA ALA A 160 -19.76 -13.80 3.24
C ALA A 160 -18.69 -13.51 4.30
N HIS A 161 -17.71 -12.67 3.98
CA HIS A 161 -16.67 -12.26 4.92
C HIS A 161 -17.27 -11.51 6.11
N GLY A 162 -18.13 -10.52 5.86
CA GLY A 162 -18.82 -9.77 6.91
C GLY A 162 -19.71 -10.64 7.81
N LEU A 163 -20.41 -11.63 7.23
CA LEU A 163 -21.18 -12.60 8.01
C LEU A 163 -20.28 -13.47 8.90
N LEU A 164 -19.19 -14.03 8.35
CA LEU A 164 -18.27 -14.88 9.09
C LEU A 164 -17.56 -14.12 10.23
N VAL A 165 -17.26 -12.83 10.05
CA VAL A 165 -16.74 -11.97 11.13
C VAL A 165 -17.72 -11.88 12.29
N LYS A 166 -19.01 -11.62 12.02
CA LYS A 166 -20.05 -11.55 13.07
C LYS A 166 -20.19 -12.88 13.81
N LEU A 167 -20.18 -13.99 13.07
CA LEU A 167 -20.20 -15.34 13.66
C LEU A 167 -18.97 -15.63 14.51
N THR A 168 -17.81 -15.08 14.15
CA THR A 168 -16.56 -15.21 14.93
C THR A 168 -16.72 -14.63 16.33
N TYR A 169 -17.30 -13.45 16.47
CA TYR A 169 -17.52 -12.85 17.79
C TYR A 169 -18.44 -13.70 18.66
N GLY A 170 -19.55 -14.20 18.09
CA GLY A 170 -20.48 -15.06 18.81
C GLY A 170 -19.83 -16.38 19.26
N LEU A 171 -19.10 -17.05 18.36
CA LEU A 171 -18.43 -18.31 18.70
C LEU A 171 -17.27 -18.12 19.68
N LEU A 172 -16.52 -17.01 19.57
CA LEU A 172 -15.45 -16.70 20.52
C LEU A 172 -16.00 -16.43 21.92
N ALA A 173 -17.07 -15.65 22.04
CA ALA A 173 -17.75 -15.41 23.31
C ALA A 173 -18.26 -16.72 23.93
N LEU A 174 -18.91 -17.58 23.13
CA LEU A 174 -19.40 -18.87 23.59
C LEU A 174 -18.26 -19.81 24.01
N HIS A 175 -17.15 -19.82 23.27
CA HIS A 175 -16.00 -20.65 23.57
C HIS A 175 -15.30 -20.23 24.87
N LEU A 176 -14.97 -18.96 25.01
CA LEU A 176 -14.33 -18.42 26.21
C LEU A 176 -15.25 -18.52 27.43
N GLY A 177 -16.55 -18.27 27.24
CA GLY A 177 -17.57 -18.45 28.28
C GLY A 177 -17.68 -19.91 28.73
N ALA A 178 -17.63 -20.87 27.81
CA ALA A 178 -17.60 -22.29 28.16
C ALA A 178 -16.33 -22.65 28.94
N VAL A 179 -15.15 -22.20 28.50
CA VAL A 179 -13.89 -22.43 29.23
C VAL A 179 -13.96 -21.85 30.65
N ALA A 180 -14.50 -20.64 30.82
CA ALA A 180 -14.67 -20.01 32.12
C ALA A 180 -15.68 -20.78 33.00
N LYS A 181 -16.82 -21.20 32.45
CA LYS A 181 -17.82 -22.03 33.13
C LYS A 181 -17.19 -23.31 33.64
N HIS A 182 -16.50 -24.05 32.76
CA HIS A 182 -15.83 -25.31 33.10
C HIS A 182 -14.73 -25.12 34.15
N GLN A 183 -13.96 -24.03 34.07
CA GLN A 183 -12.88 -23.73 35.00
C GLN A 183 -13.37 -23.29 36.40
N ILE A 184 -14.47 -22.55 36.49
CA ILE A 184 -14.89 -21.85 37.72
C ILE A 184 -16.11 -22.52 38.37
N LEU A 185 -17.14 -22.82 37.57
CA LEU A 185 -18.42 -23.35 38.03
C LEU A 185 -18.38 -24.89 38.08
N ASP A 186 -18.15 -25.54 36.95
CA ASP A 186 -18.17 -27.02 36.88
C ASP A 186 -16.91 -27.63 37.52
N ARG A 187 -15.83 -26.86 37.59
CA ARG A 187 -14.53 -27.23 38.17
C ARG A 187 -14.01 -28.56 37.60
N ASP A 188 -14.00 -28.66 36.29
CA ASP A 188 -13.47 -29.83 35.58
C ASP A 188 -12.14 -29.54 34.86
N ALA A 189 -11.53 -30.60 34.34
CA ALA A 189 -10.20 -30.56 33.74
C ALA A 189 -10.18 -30.11 32.26
N VAL A 190 -11.25 -29.47 31.76
CA VAL A 190 -11.33 -29.05 30.34
C VAL A 190 -10.20 -28.10 29.97
N LEU A 191 -9.85 -27.12 30.82
CA LEU A 191 -8.71 -26.22 30.57
C LEU A 191 -7.38 -27.00 30.51
N GLY A 192 -7.25 -28.08 31.29
CA GLY A 192 -6.08 -28.94 31.32
C GLY A 192 -5.75 -29.59 29.97
N HIS A 193 -6.70 -29.63 29.04
CA HIS A 193 -6.48 -30.11 27.67
C HIS A 193 -5.69 -29.12 26.80
N MET A 194 -5.79 -27.81 27.07
CA MET A 194 -5.07 -26.76 26.33
C MET A 194 -3.95 -26.11 27.15
N ALA A 195 -4.01 -26.20 28.48
CA ALA A 195 -2.96 -25.79 29.39
C ALA A 195 -2.50 -27.01 30.21
N PRO A 196 -1.54 -27.80 29.70
CA PRO A 196 -1.11 -29.03 30.36
C PRO A 196 -0.74 -28.81 31.83
N GLY A 197 -1.39 -29.56 32.72
CA GLY A 197 -1.19 -29.48 34.17
C GLY A 197 -2.04 -28.43 34.90
N ALA A 198 -2.89 -27.68 34.19
CA ALA A 198 -3.87 -26.79 34.83
C ALA A 198 -4.89 -27.61 35.66
N LYS A 199 -5.21 -27.10 36.85
CA LYS A 199 -6.27 -27.62 37.69
C LYS A 199 -7.50 -26.70 37.62
N PRO A 200 -8.70 -27.22 37.91
CA PRO A 200 -9.90 -26.40 37.96
C PRO A 200 -9.85 -25.44 39.15
N GLY A 201 -10.36 -24.22 38.96
CA GLY A 201 -10.41 -23.19 39.98
C GLY A 201 -10.04 -21.79 39.46
N TRP A 202 -10.61 -20.77 40.12
CA TRP A 202 -10.40 -19.35 39.78
C TRP A 202 -8.96 -18.88 39.97
N LEU A 203 -8.26 -19.41 40.99
CA LEU A 203 -6.89 -19.01 41.34
C LEU A 203 -5.82 -19.84 40.61
N GLU A 204 -6.18 -20.66 39.61
CA GLU A 204 -5.21 -21.46 38.86
C GLU A 204 -4.25 -20.54 38.08
N PRO A 205 -2.94 -20.57 38.37
CA PRO A 205 -1.98 -19.64 37.73
C PRO A 205 -1.95 -19.76 36.21
N ARG A 206 -2.13 -20.97 35.67
CA ARG A 206 -2.13 -21.19 34.21
C ARG A 206 -3.32 -20.55 33.50
N ALA A 207 -4.48 -20.48 34.16
CA ALA A 207 -5.64 -19.78 33.61
C ALA A 207 -5.37 -18.28 33.49
N TRP A 208 -4.75 -17.69 34.53
CA TRP A 208 -4.33 -16.29 34.53
C TRP A 208 -3.21 -16.01 33.53
N LEU A 209 -2.26 -16.93 33.34
CA LEU A 209 -1.23 -16.80 32.30
C LEU A 209 -1.84 -16.80 30.88
N ALA A 210 -2.84 -17.65 30.62
CA ALA A 210 -3.55 -17.64 29.34
C ALA A 210 -4.31 -16.32 29.13
N ALA A 211 -4.98 -15.81 30.16
CA ALA A 211 -5.65 -14.51 30.11
C ALA A 211 -4.67 -13.36 29.89
N ALA A 212 -3.52 -13.36 30.59
CA ALA A 212 -2.46 -12.37 30.41
C ALA A 212 -1.87 -12.43 29.00
N GLY A 213 -1.69 -13.64 28.44
CA GLY A 213 -1.27 -13.84 27.06
C GLY A 213 -2.26 -13.23 26.05
N LEU A 214 -3.57 -13.43 26.27
CA LEU A 214 -4.61 -12.80 25.45
C LEU A 214 -4.53 -11.27 25.50
N VAL A 215 -4.38 -10.68 26.69
CA VAL A 215 -4.22 -9.24 26.87
C VAL A 215 -2.96 -8.73 26.16
N ALA A 216 -1.85 -9.45 26.26
CA ALA A 216 -0.61 -9.11 25.58
C ALA A 216 -0.77 -9.10 24.04
N VAL A 217 -1.53 -10.06 23.47
CA VAL A 217 -1.83 -10.09 22.04
C VAL A 217 -2.70 -8.91 21.63
N VAL A 218 -3.71 -8.55 22.43
CA VAL A 218 -4.55 -7.36 22.18
C VAL A 218 -3.68 -6.10 22.19
N PHE A 219 -2.84 -5.93 23.21
CA PHE A 219 -1.90 -4.81 23.29
C PHE A 219 -0.97 -4.76 22.08
N ALA A 220 -0.40 -5.90 21.69
CA ALA A 220 0.44 -5.99 20.50
C ALA A 220 -0.31 -5.60 19.22
N GLY A 221 -1.59 -5.97 19.09
CA GLY A 221 -2.46 -5.59 17.96
C GLY A 221 -2.62 -4.07 17.80
N TYR A 222 -2.71 -3.34 18.91
CA TYR A 222 -2.77 -1.87 18.89
C TYR A 222 -1.39 -1.20 18.78
N ALA A 223 -0.38 -1.75 19.48
CA ALA A 223 0.95 -1.16 19.52
C ALA A 223 1.74 -1.36 18.22
N TYR A 224 1.51 -2.47 17.51
CA TYR A 224 2.25 -2.79 16.30
C TYR A 224 1.86 -1.86 15.14
N LYS A 225 2.82 -1.10 14.61
CA LYS A 225 2.65 -0.31 13.39
C LYS A 225 3.49 -0.94 12.27
N PRO A 226 2.89 -1.44 11.19
CA PRO A 226 3.65 -1.95 10.06
C PRO A 226 4.52 -0.83 9.47
N ALA A 227 5.74 -1.17 9.08
CA ALA A 227 6.72 -0.20 8.61
C ALA A 227 6.25 0.46 7.30
N LEU A 228 6.30 1.80 7.26
CA LEU A 228 6.22 2.59 6.03
C LEU A 228 7.66 2.84 5.57
N LYS A 229 8.08 2.30 4.43
CA LYS A 229 9.44 2.57 3.96
C LYS A 229 9.56 4.01 3.41
N ALA A 230 10.74 4.60 3.63
CA ALA A 230 10.95 6.04 3.78
C ALA A 230 10.71 6.91 2.53
N LYS A 231 10.34 8.16 2.82
CA LYS A 231 10.04 9.29 1.93
C LYS A 231 11.25 9.66 1.06
N VAL A 232 11.09 9.68 -0.26
CA VAL A 232 12.05 10.31 -1.18
C VAL A 232 12.14 11.82 -0.81
N PRO A 233 13.32 12.46 -0.80
CA PRO A 233 13.44 13.87 -0.43
C PRO A 233 12.57 14.77 -1.31
N ALA A 234 11.76 15.62 -0.67
CA ALA A 234 10.88 16.57 -1.35
C ALA A 234 11.70 17.57 -2.18
N ALA A 235 11.15 17.99 -3.32
CA ALA A 235 11.74 19.04 -4.15
C ALA A 235 11.82 20.38 -3.38
N PRO A 236 12.86 21.21 -3.60
CA PRO A 236 12.96 22.54 -2.99
C PRO A 236 11.74 23.41 -3.31
N ALA A 237 11.24 24.16 -2.32
CA ALA A 237 10.02 24.96 -2.40
C ALA A 237 10.09 26.12 -3.43
N ASP A 238 11.30 26.48 -3.87
CA ASP A 238 11.60 27.77 -4.52
C ASP A 238 11.14 27.88 -5.99
N ILE A 239 10.46 26.86 -6.54
CA ILE A 239 9.93 26.88 -7.92
C ILE A 239 8.39 26.87 -7.95
N ALA A 240 7.72 26.73 -6.81
CA ALA A 240 6.26 26.66 -6.73
C ALA A 240 5.55 28.03 -6.93
N ASP A 241 6.24 29.14 -6.69
CA ASP A 241 5.64 30.48 -6.72
C ASP A 241 5.48 31.09 -8.12
N ALA A 242 5.88 30.39 -9.19
CA ALA A 242 5.76 30.91 -10.56
C ALA A 242 4.35 30.71 -11.20
N GLN A 243 3.36 30.19 -10.46
CA GLN A 243 2.00 29.97 -10.98
C GLN A 243 0.90 30.87 -10.35
N ALA A 244 1.24 31.82 -9.50
CA ALA A 244 0.28 32.86 -9.09
C ALA A 244 0.30 34.05 -10.08
N GLY A 245 -0.26 33.85 -11.28
CA GLY A 245 -0.26 34.91 -12.29
C GLY A 245 -0.94 34.56 -13.60
N THR A 246 -2.20 34.13 -13.57
CA THR A 246 -3.07 34.15 -14.75
C THR A 246 -4.12 35.23 -14.53
N PRO A 247 -4.03 36.42 -15.17
CA PRO A 247 -5.15 37.34 -15.20
C PRO A 247 -6.16 36.83 -16.24
N SER A 248 -7.38 36.55 -15.78
CA SER A 248 -8.55 36.39 -16.64
C SER A 248 -8.76 37.67 -17.45
N ALA A 249 -8.85 37.54 -18.78
CA ALA A 249 -9.16 38.64 -19.67
C ALA A 249 -10.62 39.10 -19.53
N GLY A 250 -10.81 40.40 -19.35
CA GLY A 250 -12.06 41.15 -19.54
C GLY A 250 -11.70 42.56 -20.06
N PRO A 251 -12.52 43.19 -20.92
CA PRO A 251 -12.04 44.15 -21.91
C PRO A 251 -11.84 45.59 -21.39
N ALA A 252 -10.92 46.30 -22.06
CA ALA A 252 -10.50 47.71 -21.89
C ALA A 252 -11.65 48.72 -22.15
N ALA A 253 -11.67 50.01 -21.77
CA ALA A 253 -10.71 51.05 -21.31
C ALA A 253 -11.58 52.24 -20.74
N PRO A 254 -11.10 53.50 -20.52
CA PRO A 254 -9.74 54.05 -20.40
C PRO A 254 -9.51 55.05 -19.22
N ALA A 255 -8.22 55.31 -18.97
CA ALA A 255 -7.56 56.54 -18.51
C ALA A 255 -8.11 57.36 -17.32
N GLU A 256 -7.28 57.53 -16.28
CA GLU A 256 -7.01 58.85 -15.71
C GLU A 256 -5.62 58.92 -15.07
N ALA A 257 -4.99 60.08 -15.20
CA ALA A 257 -3.61 60.38 -14.87
C ALA A 257 -3.45 60.82 -13.42
N ALA A 258 -2.30 60.50 -12.81
CA ALA A 258 -1.73 61.34 -11.75
C ALA A 258 -0.21 61.15 -11.66
N THR A 259 0.45 62.29 -11.78
CA THR A 259 1.87 62.64 -11.69
C THR A 259 2.48 62.43 -10.31
N ALA A 260 3.76 62.00 -10.25
CA ALA A 260 4.77 62.57 -9.35
C ALA A 260 6.20 62.21 -9.82
N VAL A 261 7.07 63.21 -9.71
CA VAL A 261 8.43 63.39 -10.26
C VAL A 261 9.53 62.90 -9.29
N PRO A 262 10.82 62.86 -9.71
CA PRO A 262 11.83 61.88 -9.26
C PRO A 262 12.86 62.43 -8.26
N THR A 263 13.71 61.54 -7.71
CA THR A 263 15.04 61.88 -7.19
C THR A 263 16.07 60.79 -7.52
N PRO A 264 17.30 61.15 -7.95
CA PRO A 264 18.34 60.20 -8.32
C PRO A 264 19.23 59.87 -7.13
N ILE A 265 19.61 58.60 -6.99
CA ILE A 265 20.69 58.19 -6.08
C ILE A 265 21.71 57.43 -6.92
N THR A 266 22.85 58.08 -7.15
CA THR A 266 24.07 57.54 -7.72
C THR A 266 24.64 56.44 -6.81
N PRO A 267 24.98 55.24 -7.32
CA PRO A 267 25.85 54.31 -6.62
C PRO A 267 27.33 54.62 -6.91
N PRO A 268 28.25 54.43 -5.95
CA PRO A 268 29.68 54.52 -6.22
C PRO A 268 30.16 53.32 -7.03
N ALA A 269 31.08 53.60 -7.95
CA ALA A 269 31.86 52.60 -8.66
C ALA A 269 32.85 51.92 -7.70
N GLU A 270 32.77 50.60 -7.62
CA GLU A 270 33.90 49.75 -7.26
C GLU A 270 33.99 48.60 -8.27
N THR A 271 35.18 48.50 -8.84
CA THR A 271 35.55 47.70 -10.00
C THR A 271 35.66 46.22 -9.64
N ALA A 272 34.88 45.37 -10.29
CA ALA A 272 35.25 43.98 -10.54
C ALA A 272 35.11 43.74 -12.06
N ALA A 273 36.17 43.18 -12.63
CA ALA A 273 36.41 43.01 -14.07
C ALA A 273 35.22 42.38 -14.83
N PRO A 274 35.04 42.73 -16.11
CA PRO A 274 33.90 42.27 -16.90
C PRO A 274 33.96 40.76 -17.10
N ALA A 275 32.90 40.06 -16.70
CA ALA A 275 32.62 38.74 -17.26
C ALA A 275 32.50 38.89 -18.77
N GLU A 276 33.31 38.13 -19.51
CA GLU A 276 33.27 38.11 -20.96
C GLU A 276 31.85 37.82 -21.46
N PRO A 277 31.36 38.53 -22.49
CA PRO A 277 30.08 38.22 -23.10
C PRO A 277 30.21 36.89 -23.84
N ASP A 278 29.65 35.84 -23.25
CA ASP A 278 29.61 34.50 -23.83
C ASP A 278 28.95 34.57 -25.22
N LYS A 279 29.69 34.17 -26.25
CA LYS A 279 29.27 34.26 -27.66
C LYS A 279 28.08 33.33 -27.91
N ALA A 280 26.97 33.95 -28.34
CA ALA A 280 25.67 33.40 -28.72
C ALA A 280 25.66 32.01 -29.38
N LEU A 281 24.73 31.17 -28.92
CA LEU A 281 24.37 29.90 -29.54
C LEU A 281 23.36 30.17 -30.66
N LYS A 282 23.82 30.61 -31.84
CA LYS A 282 22.90 30.95 -32.96
C LYS A 282 22.05 29.76 -33.45
N ASP A 283 22.51 28.52 -33.27
CA ASP A 283 21.82 27.29 -33.69
C ASP A 283 21.63 26.31 -32.52
N PRO A 284 20.56 25.50 -32.52
CA PRO A 284 20.36 24.45 -31.52
C PRO A 284 21.50 23.43 -31.51
N VAL A 285 22.02 23.11 -30.32
CA VAL A 285 23.06 22.08 -30.13
C VAL A 285 22.50 20.89 -29.38
N ALA A 286 23.08 19.71 -29.63
CA ALA A 286 22.69 18.50 -28.94
C ALA A 286 23.31 18.45 -27.54
N TRP A 287 22.50 18.12 -26.54
CA TRP A 287 22.94 18.00 -25.15
C TRP A 287 22.79 16.55 -24.66
N ALA A 288 23.79 16.05 -23.95
CA ALA A 288 23.79 14.75 -23.30
C ALA A 288 23.55 14.91 -21.80
N VAL A 289 22.50 14.30 -21.27
CA VAL A 289 22.18 14.32 -19.84
C VAL A 289 23.24 13.54 -19.05
N ALA A 290 23.83 14.19 -18.04
CA ALA A 290 24.82 13.59 -17.16
C ALA A 290 24.20 12.64 -16.14
N LYS A 291 24.98 11.64 -15.72
CA LYS A 291 24.66 10.75 -14.59
C LYS A 291 24.49 11.60 -13.32
N GLY A 292 23.42 11.37 -12.57
CA GLY A 292 23.06 12.16 -11.38
C GLY A 292 21.91 13.15 -11.59
N SER A 293 21.43 13.28 -12.84
CA SER A 293 20.19 14.01 -13.13
C SER A 293 18.96 13.27 -12.57
N THR A 294 17.96 14.02 -12.11
CA THR A 294 16.76 13.46 -11.45
C THR A 294 15.48 13.83 -12.18
N LEU A 295 14.51 12.91 -12.12
CA LEU A 295 13.14 13.10 -12.57
C LEU A 295 12.20 12.54 -11.51
N ASN A 296 11.52 13.44 -10.80
CA ASN A 296 10.75 13.13 -9.61
C ASN A 296 9.28 13.51 -9.80
N PHE A 297 8.42 12.89 -9.01
CA PHE A 297 7.02 13.24 -8.89
C PHE A 297 6.61 13.31 -7.42
N SER A 298 5.65 14.19 -7.13
CA SER A 298 5.03 14.35 -5.82
C SER A 298 3.52 14.26 -5.99
N ALA A 299 2.92 13.29 -5.31
CA ALA A 299 1.48 13.07 -5.25
C ALA A 299 1.00 13.21 -3.80
N THR A 300 -0.30 13.36 -3.59
CA THR A 300 -0.89 13.33 -2.25
C THR A 300 -1.75 12.08 -2.08
N TRP A 301 -1.62 11.42 -0.93
CA TRP A 301 -2.48 10.32 -0.51
C TRP A 301 -3.03 10.62 0.88
N ALA A 302 -4.32 10.96 0.93
CA ALA A 302 -5.08 11.31 2.11
C ALA A 302 -4.43 12.43 2.94
N GLY A 303 -3.97 13.45 2.22
CA GLY A 303 -3.29 14.61 2.80
C GLY A 303 -1.76 14.44 2.90
N ASP A 304 -1.24 13.21 2.94
CA ASP A 304 0.20 12.97 3.03
C ASP A 304 0.87 13.09 1.65
N ALA A 305 1.99 13.83 1.61
CA ALA A 305 2.82 13.91 0.41
C ALA A 305 3.62 12.61 0.20
N ILE A 306 3.45 12.01 -0.97
CA ILE A 306 4.18 10.86 -1.48
C ILE A 306 5.13 11.33 -2.56
N GLU A 307 6.42 11.16 -2.30
CA GLU A 307 7.49 11.49 -3.23
C GLU A 307 7.96 10.23 -3.95
N GLY A 308 8.22 10.36 -5.25
CA GLY A 308 8.75 9.30 -6.07
C GLY A 308 9.70 9.80 -7.14
N GLN A 309 10.43 8.88 -7.75
CA GLN A 309 11.39 9.14 -8.81
C GLN A 309 11.30 8.09 -9.91
N PHE A 310 11.66 8.46 -11.12
CA PHE A 310 11.87 7.52 -12.22
C PHE A 310 13.36 7.23 -12.34
N LYS A 311 13.75 5.97 -12.10
CA LYS A 311 15.16 5.55 -12.11
C LYS A 311 15.72 5.39 -13.53
N ARG A 312 14.85 5.16 -14.53
CA ARG A 312 15.25 4.93 -15.92
C ARG A 312 14.47 5.84 -16.87
N TRP A 313 15.18 6.74 -17.51
CA TRP A 313 14.65 7.63 -18.54
C TRP A 313 15.80 8.12 -19.43
N THR A 314 15.46 8.56 -20.63
CA THR A 314 16.38 9.17 -21.59
C THR A 314 15.81 10.48 -22.08
N ALA A 315 16.69 11.41 -22.45
CA ALA A 315 16.29 12.67 -23.05
C ALA A 315 17.19 12.98 -24.24
N ASP A 316 16.55 13.19 -25.39
CA ASP A 316 17.15 13.69 -26.61
C ASP A 316 16.87 15.20 -26.67
N ILE A 317 17.91 15.99 -26.39
CA ILE A 317 17.81 17.43 -26.23
C ILE A 317 18.57 18.09 -27.38
N LEU A 318 17.84 18.83 -28.22
CA LEU A 318 18.40 19.73 -29.23
C LEU A 318 17.91 21.14 -28.89
N PHE A 319 18.74 21.96 -28.25
CA PHE A 319 18.29 23.23 -27.69
C PHE A 319 19.30 24.35 -27.88
N SER A 320 18.79 25.54 -28.22
CA SER A 320 19.50 26.81 -28.10
C SER A 320 18.57 27.87 -27.48
N PRO A 321 19.08 28.69 -26.53
CA PRO A 321 18.34 29.82 -25.98
C PRO A 321 18.05 30.92 -26.99
N ASP A 322 18.84 31.03 -28.06
CA ASP A 322 18.72 32.05 -29.11
C ASP A 322 17.93 31.58 -30.34
N ALA A 323 17.68 30.27 -30.46
CA ALA A 323 16.86 29.65 -31.51
C ALA A 323 15.81 28.67 -30.93
N PRO A 324 14.89 29.15 -30.06
CA PRO A 324 13.90 28.31 -29.38
C PRO A 324 12.87 27.68 -30.34
N ASP A 325 12.63 28.32 -31.48
CA ASP A 325 11.76 27.89 -32.58
C ASP A 325 12.32 26.70 -33.38
N ARG A 326 13.64 26.50 -33.36
CA ARG A 326 14.32 25.35 -33.98
C ARG A 326 14.71 24.27 -32.97
N SER A 327 14.42 24.50 -31.69
CA SER A 327 14.74 23.57 -30.60
C SER A 327 13.71 22.44 -30.52
N LYS A 328 14.17 21.25 -30.11
CA LYS A 328 13.37 20.04 -29.92
C LYS A 328 13.82 19.29 -28.68
N LEU A 329 12.85 18.71 -27.98
CA LEU A 329 13.07 17.87 -26.83
C LEU A 329 12.18 16.63 -26.92
N THR A 330 12.77 15.46 -26.76
CA THR A 330 12.04 14.21 -26.56
C THR A 330 12.56 13.53 -25.31
N VAL A 331 11.67 13.28 -24.35
CA VAL A 331 11.97 12.54 -23.11
C VAL A 331 11.20 11.24 -23.14
N SER A 332 11.88 10.12 -22.96
CA SER A 332 11.28 8.79 -22.84
C SER A 332 11.50 8.26 -21.42
N ILE A 333 10.43 7.95 -20.72
CA ILE A 333 10.43 7.51 -19.33
C ILE A 333 9.99 6.06 -19.28
N ASP A 334 10.77 5.18 -18.66
CA ASP A 334 10.34 3.81 -18.35
C ASP A 334 9.44 3.85 -17.11
N MET A 335 8.16 3.56 -17.32
CA MET A 335 7.14 3.66 -16.27
C MET A 335 7.29 2.57 -15.19
N GLY A 336 7.91 1.43 -15.52
CA GLY A 336 8.28 0.38 -14.57
C GLY A 336 9.51 0.73 -13.73
N SER A 337 10.10 1.91 -13.90
CA SER A 337 11.23 2.41 -13.10
C SER A 337 10.81 3.35 -11.98
N ALA A 338 9.50 3.60 -11.84
CA ALA A 338 8.95 4.42 -10.76
C ALA A 338 9.28 3.80 -9.39
N ALA A 339 9.80 4.61 -8.49
CA ALA A 339 10.12 4.20 -7.13
C ALA A 339 9.79 5.31 -6.14
N THR A 340 9.06 4.95 -5.10
CA THR A 340 8.61 5.84 -4.03
C THR A 340 9.26 5.51 -2.69
N GLY A 341 10.14 4.52 -2.68
CA GLY A 341 10.81 4.03 -1.47
C GLY A 341 9.99 3.01 -0.68
N ASP A 342 8.76 2.69 -1.11
CA ASP A 342 7.89 1.70 -0.50
C ASP A 342 7.63 0.55 -1.47
N ASP A 343 8.21 -0.62 -1.20
CA ASP A 343 8.15 -1.78 -2.11
C ASP A 343 6.71 -2.20 -2.44
N GLN A 344 5.80 -2.02 -1.49
CA GLN A 344 4.39 -2.41 -1.65
C GLN A 344 3.69 -1.48 -2.65
N ARG A 345 3.83 -0.17 -2.48
CA ARG A 345 3.33 0.84 -3.43
C ARG A 345 4.06 0.74 -4.77
N ASP A 346 5.36 0.54 -4.76
CA ASP A 346 6.17 0.40 -5.97
C ASP A 346 5.74 -0.84 -6.78
N SER A 347 5.29 -1.91 -6.12
CA SER A 347 4.70 -3.08 -6.79
C SER A 347 3.31 -2.82 -7.38
N SER A 348 2.57 -1.81 -6.90
CA SER A 348 1.24 -1.48 -7.42
C SER A 348 1.26 -0.48 -8.58
N LEU A 349 2.25 0.42 -8.63
CA LEU A 349 2.37 1.44 -9.71
C LEU A 349 2.37 0.84 -11.13
N PRO A 350 2.98 -0.33 -11.41
CA PRO A 350 2.96 -0.93 -12.74
C PRO A 350 1.60 -1.50 -13.18
N SER A 351 0.63 -1.66 -12.25
CA SER A 351 -0.65 -2.30 -12.50
C SER A 351 -1.56 -1.50 -13.44
N GLY A 352 -2.61 -2.15 -13.94
CA GLY A 352 -3.59 -1.55 -14.86
C GLY A 352 -4.33 -0.32 -14.31
N ASP A 353 -4.44 -0.17 -12.99
CA ASP A 353 -5.09 1.01 -12.41
C ASP A 353 -4.19 2.26 -12.46
N PHE A 354 -2.87 2.07 -12.40
CA PHE A 354 -1.91 3.15 -12.28
C PHE A 354 -1.22 3.44 -13.60
N PHE A 355 -0.05 2.87 -13.90
CA PHE A 355 0.68 3.15 -15.13
C PHE A 355 0.42 2.16 -16.25
N ASP A 356 -0.20 1.02 -15.96
CA ASP A 356 -0.52 -0.03 -16.94
C ASP A 356 0.68 -0.40 -17.82
N THR A 357 1.79 -0.74 -17.16
CA THR A 357 3.09 -0.91 -17.84
C THR A 357 3.13 -2.10 -18.79
N ALA A 358 2.20 -3.04 -18.65
CA ALA A 358 2.05 -4.18 -19.55
C ALA A 358 1.62 -3.72 -20.97
N ALA A 359 0.67 -2.78 -21.06
CA ALA A 359 0.24 -2.20 -22.32
C ALA A 359 1.06 -0.94 -22.69
N HIS A 360 1.50 -0.18 -21.69
CA HIS A 360 2.13 1.13 -21.83
C HIS A 360 3.44 1.21 -21.03
N PRO A 361 4.51 0.52 -21.48
CA PRO A 361 5.77 0.46 -20.73
C PRO A 361 6.51 1.80 -20.63
N LYS A 362 6.17 2.76 -21.50
CA LYS A 362 6.85 4.06 -21.60
C LYS A 362 5.86 5.22 -21.61
N ALA A 363 6.25 6.32 -20.98
CA ALA A 363 5.66 7.64 -21.22
C ALA A 363 6.64 8.49 -22.03
N THR A 364 6.11 9.35 -22.90
CA THR A 364 6.93 10.20 -23.78
C THR A 364 6.46 11.64 -23.74
N PHE A 365 7.37 12.57 -23.45
CA PHE A 365 7.13 14.00 -23.59
C PHE A 365 7.88 14.53 -24.80
N THR A 366 7.18 15.16 -25.74
CA THR A 366 7.77 15.78 -26.93
C THR A 366 7.43 17.25 -26.99
N ALA A 367 8.44 18.11 -27.02
CA ALA A 367 8.29 19.56 -27.17
C ALA A 367 9.04 20.06 -28.42
N SER A 368 8.36 20.89 -29.20
CA SER A 368 8.89 21.54 -30.40
C SER A 368 8.68 23.05 -30.39
N LYS A 369 8.11 23.59 -29.30
CA LYS A 369 7.89 25.02 -29.12
C LYS A 369 8.41 25.43 -27.76
N PHE A 370 9.34 26.38 -27.77
CA PHE A 370 9.93 26.94 -26.56
C PHE A 370 9.66 28.43 -26.54
N ARG A 371 9.25 28.94 -25.37
CA ARG A 371 9.00 30.37 -25.15
C ARG A 371 9.95 30.88 -24.09
N LYS A 372 10.68 31.95 -24.38
CA LYS A 372 11.46 32.68 -23.38
C LYS A 372 10.51 33.55 -22.58
N THR A 373 10.51 33.41 -21.26
CA THR A 373 9.64 34.17 -20.34
C THR A 373 10.40 35.13 -19.45
N GLY A 374 11.74 35.06 -19.47
CA GLY A 374 12.64 35.96 -18.78
C GLY A 374 14.09 35.54 -19.01
N GLU A 375 15.03 36.24 -18.37
CA GLU A 375 16.43 35.84 -18.38
C GLU A 375 16.60 34.46 -17.71
N GLY A 376 17.22 33.52 -18.43
CA GLY A 376 17.37 32.13 -17.97
C GLY A 376 16.07 31.36 -17.72
N LYS A 377 14.90 31.88 -18.12
CA LYS A 377 13.58 31.27 -17.87
C LYS A 377 12.86 30.99 -19.18
N PHE A 378 12.40 29.75 -19.31
CA PHE A 378 11.77 29.24 -20.52
C PHE A 378 10.53 28.39 -20.17
N VAL A 379 9.65 28.23 -21.15
CA VAL A 379 8.55 27.26 -21.11
C VAL A 379 8.64 26.39 -22.35
N ALA A 380 8.76 25.08 -22.16
CA ALA A 380 8.61 24.10 -23.22
C ALA A 380 7.13 23.73 -23.34
N ASP A 381 6.52 24.08 -24.47
CA ASP A 381 5.17 23.66 -24.82
C ASP A 381 5.28 22.35 -25.60
N GLY A 382 4.80 21.26 -25.00
CA GLY A 382 4.90 19.92 -25.57
C GLY A 382 3.66 19.08 -25.38
N VAL A 383 3.71 17.86 -25.88
CA VAL A 383 2.67 16.83 -25.72
C VAL A 383 3.25 15.71 -24.86
N LEU A 384 2.56 15.39 -23.76
CA LEU A 384 2.82 14.22 -22.96
C LEU A 384 1.90 13.08 -23.42
N ASP A 385 2.50 11.97 -23.82
CA ASP A 385 1.86 10.67 -23.99
C ASP A 385 2.10 9.85 -22.72
N LEU A 386 1.03 9.58 -21.98
CA LEU A 386 1.04 8.77 -20.76
C LEU A 386 -0.17 7.86 -20.81
N ARG A 387 0.07 6.54 -20.68
CA ARG A 387 -0.96 5.50 -20.86
C ARG A 387 -1.72 5.58 -22.20
N GLY A 388 -1.02 5.96 -23.27
CA GLY A 388 -1.64 6.12 -24.59
C GLY A 388 -2.54 7.36 -24.71
N VAL A 389 -2.67 8.17 -23.66
CA VAL A 389 -3.41 9.43 -23.69
C VAL A 389 -2.43 10.57 -23.95
N LYS A 390 -2.64 11.28 -25.06
CA LYS A 390 -1.81 12.41 -25.48
C LYS A 390 -2.47 13.72 -25.07
N LYS A 391 -1.79 14.54 -24.27
CA LYS A 391 -2.27 15.88 -23.88
C LYS A 391 -1.17 16.94 -23.92
N PRO A 392 -1.51 18.20 -24.24
CA PRO A 392 -0.57 19.30 -24.14
C PRO A 392 -0.17 19.54 -22.68
N VAL A 393 1.12 19.74 -22.45
CA VAL A 393 1.71 20.05 -21.16
C VAL A 393 2.72 21.18 -21.35
N ASN A 394 2.60 22.19 -20.51
CA ASN A 394 3.56 23.29 -20.44
C ASN A 394 4.56 22.98 -19.33
N LEU A 395 5.85 23.01 -19.66
CA LEU A 395 6.93 22.71 -18.74
C LEU A 395 7.78 23.97 -18.55
N PRO A 396 7.53 24.78 -17.52
CA PRO A 396 8.40 25.89 -17.18
C PRO A 396 9.71 25.38 -16.58
N PHE A 397 10.82 25.99 -16.98
CA PHE A 397 12.14 25.64 -16.48
C PHE A 397 13.08 26.84 -16.43
N THR A 398 14.02 26.79 -15.50
CA THR A 398 15.18 27.67 -15.44
C THR A 398 16.37 26.96 -16.09
N LEU A 399 17.21 27.73 -16.77
CA LEU A 399 18.38 27.26 -17.50
C LEU A 399 19.55 28.18 -17.20
N LYS A 400 20.67 27.58 -16.79
CA LYS A 400 21.98 28.24 -16.73
C LYS A 400 22.94 27.45 -17.59
N ILE A 401 23.56 28.13 -18.55
CA ILE A 401 24.64 27.58 -19.38
C ILE A 401 25.94 28.22 -18.91
N ASP A 402 26.96 27.39 -18.72
CA ASP A 402 28.32 27.78 -18.36
C ASP A 402 29.26 26.98 -19.28
N GLY A 403 29.69 27.63 -20.37
CA GLY A 403 30.44 26.99 -21.46
C GLY A 403 29.71 25.79 -22.08
N ASP A 404 30.25 24.59 -21.84
CA ASP A 404 29.73 23.32 -22.34
C ASP A 404 28.81 22.59 -21.36
N THR A 405 28.51 23.19 -20.22
CA THR A 405 27.63 22.61 -19.20
C THR A 405 26.34 23.42 -19.08
N ALA A 406 25.21 22.74 -19.26
CA ALA A 406 23.88 23.29 -18.99
C ALA A 406 23.30 22.68 -17.72
N THR A 407 22.77 23.51 -16.84
CA THR A 407 21.98 23.08 -15.68
C THR A 407 20.55 23.59 -15.85
N ALA A 408 19.59 22.67 -15.77
CA ALA A 408 18.18 23.02 -15.91
C ALA A 408 17.36 22.41 -14.78
N ARG A 409 16.41 23.21 -14.27
CA ARG A 409 15.43 22.78 -13.26
C ARG A 409 14.05 23.22 -13.68
N GLY A 410 13.07 22.35 -13.52
CA GLY A 410 11.70 22.68 -13.84
C GLY A 410 10.72 21.90 -12.99
N VAL A 411 9.52 22.46 -12.88
CA VAL A 411 8.38 21.82 -12.22
C VAL A 411 7.15 22.08 -13.06
N THR A 412 6.31 21.06 -13.21
CA THR A 412 4.97 21.22 -13.77
C THR A 412 3.98 20.45 -12.91
N THR A 413 2.71 20.83 -12.99
CA THR A 413 1.63 20.13 -12.29
C THR A 413 0.74 19.47 -13.32
N LEU A 414 0.61 18.15 -13.21
CA LEU A 414 -0.24 17.34 -14.06
C LEU A 414 -1.52 16.96 -13.31
N ASP A 415 -2.58 16.71 -14.07
CA ASP A 415 -3.77 16.07 -13.54
C ASP A 415 -3.73 14.58 -13.88
N ARG A 416 -3.52 13.72 -12.88
CA ARG A 416 -3.38 12.27 -13.11
C ARG A 416 -4.63 11.66 -13.77
N THR A 417 -5.81 12.20 -13.44
CA THR A 417 -7.10 11.69 -13.92
C THR A 417 -7.26 11.93 -15.42
N ALA A 418 -6.67 13.02 -15.92
CA ALA A 418 -6.69 13.38 -17.33
C ALA A 418 -5.93 12.40 -18.23
N PHE A 419 -5.01 11.61 -17.65
CA PHE A 419 -4.24 10.56 -18.33
C PHE A 419 -4.70 9.15 -17.91
N GLY A 420 -5.81 9.06 -17.17
CA GLY A 420 -6.31 7.80 -16.66
C GLY A 420 -5.46 7.18 -15.55
N VAL A 421 -4.51 7.88 -14.94
CA VAL A 421 -3.66 7.32 -13.87
C VAL A 421 -4.42 7.33 -12.53
N GLY A 422 -4.64 6.14 -11.96
CA GLY A 422 -5.43 5.88 -10.76
C GLY A 422 -6.91 5.69 -11.08
N GLN A 423 -7.29 4.46 -11.41
CA GLN A 423 -8.65 4.01 -11.77
C GLN A 423 -9.36 3.30 -10.60
N GLY A 424 -10.63 2.96 -10.79
CA GLY A 424 -11.44 2.22 -9.81
C GLY A 424 -11.63 2.99 -8.50
N GLU A 425 -11.30 2.39 -7.35
CA GLU A 425 -11.36 3.06 -6.03
C GLU A 425 -10.39 4.27 -5.94
N TRP A 426 -9.38 4.33 -6.81
CA TRP A 426 -8.45 5.46 -6.92
C TRP A 426 -8.90 6.53 -7.92
N ALA A 427 -10.05 6.34 -8.59
CA ALA A 427 -10.58 7.33 -9.53
C ALA A 427 -10.98 8.63 -8.82
N SER A 428 -11.53 8.53 -7.60
CA SER A 428 -11.82 9.70 -6.77
C SER A 428 -10.53 10.41 -6.36
N THR A 429 -10.59 11.74 -6.29
CA THR A 429 -9.50 12.58 -5.80
C THR A 429 -9.47 12.74 -4.28
N ASP A 430 -10.43 12.15 -3.55
CA ASP A 430 -10.54 12.28 -2.10
C ASP A 430 -9.40 11.56 -1.37
N GLN A 431 -9.03 10.39 -1.87
CA GLN A 431 -7.92 9.62 -1.32
C GLN A 431 -6.60 9.97 -1.99
N ILE A 432 -6.52 9.95 -3.33
CA ILE A 432 -5.30 10.34 -4.02
C ILE A 432 -5.56 11.64 -4.77
N GLY A 433 -4.86 12.71 -4.43
CA GLY A 433 -5.07 14.00 -5.07
C GLY A 433 -4.96 13.92 -6.59
N GLY A 434 -5.81 14.64 -7.31
CA GLY A 434 -5.77 14.68 -8.78
C GLY A 434 -4.50 15.34 -9.31
N LYS A 435 -3.96 16.31 -8.56
CA LYS A 435 -2.77 17.08 -8.96
C LYS A 435 -1.49 16.36 -8.52
N VAL A 436 -0.62 16.10 -9.50
CA VAL A 436 0.70 15.50 -9.29
C VAL A 436 1.76 16.49 -9.79
N LYS A 437 2.68 16.88 -8.93
CA LYS A 437 3.82 17.72 -9.33
C LYS A 437 4.88 16.82 -9.95
N VAL A 438 5.41 17.18 -11.11
CA VAL A 438 6.55 16.52 -11.74
C VAL A 438 7.67 17.53 -11.80
N ASN A 439 8.82 17.18 -11.25
CA ASN A 439 9.99 18.05 -11.21
C ASN A 439 11.22 17.33 -11.73
N PHE A 440 12.14 18.10 -12.32
CA PHE A 440 13.41 17.59 -12.80
C PHE A 440 14.54 18.52 -12.40
N ALA A 441 15.70 17.93 -12.17
CA ALA A 441 16.96 18.66 -12.05
C ALA A 441 17.99 17.92 -12.91
N ILE A 442 18.39 18.53 -14.01
CA ILE A 442 19.33 17.92 -14.95
C ILE A 442 20.60 18.75 -15.07
N THR A 443 21.71 18.05 -15.20
CA THR A 443 22.96 18.62 -15.71
C THR A 443 23.23 17.95 -17.05
N ALA A 444 23.48 18.72 -18.09
CA ALA A 444 23.75 18.21 -19.42
C ALA A 444 25.06 18.80 -19.96
N LYS A 445 25.80 18.01 -20.73
CA LYS A 445 26.99 18.44 -21.44
C LYS A 445 26.72 18.57 -22.92
N ARG A 446 27.31 19.57 -23.57
CA ARG A 446 27.28 19.70 -25.02
C ARG A 446 27.90 18.45 -25.66
N LYS A 447 27.26 17.92 -26.71
CA LYS A 447 27.79 16.81 -27.51
C LYS A 447 28.80 17.27 -28.54
#